data_AF-A0A2R6LNJ5-F1
#
_entry.id   AF-A0A2R6LNJ5-F1
#
_cell.length_a   1.000
_cell.length_b   1.000
_cell.length_c   1.000
_cell.angle_alpha   90.00
_cell.angle_beta   90.00
_cell.angle_gamma   90.00
#
_symmetry.space_group_name_H-M   'P 1'
#
loop_
_entity.id
_entity.type
_entity.pdbx_description
1 polymer ?
#
loop_
_entity_poly.entity_id
_entity_poly.type
_entity_poly.pdbx_seq_one_letter_code
_entity_poly.pdbx_strand_id
1 'polypeptide(L)' 'ESAATAAVESVAGATADNTSSMRQDVLAGRRTEVDAIGGYVLERAREHGLEVPVNETMTRLLRAWEAGRGLR' A
#
# COMPACT_ATOMS: atom_id res chain seq x y z
N GLU A 1 -15.47 -12.29 -11.54
CA GLU A 1 -14.34 -11.45 -11.07
C GLU A 1 -14.58 -10.00 -11.51
N SER A 2 -14.17 -9.00 -10.73
CA SER A 2 -14.40 -7.59 -11.11
C SER A 2 -13.36 -7.14 -12.14
N ALA A 3 -13.69 -6.16 -12.99
CA ALA A 3 -12.72 -5.57 -13.91
C ALA A 3 -11.50 -4.99 -13.17
N ALA A 4 -11.69 -4.49 -11.94
CA ALA A 4 -10.61 -4.01 -11.10
C ALA A 4 -9.67 -5.13 -10.64
N THR A 5 -10.22 -6.29 -10.27
CA THR A 5 -9.42 -7.46 -9.86
C THR A 5 -8.57 -7.98 -11.03
N ALA A 6 -9.19 -8.15 -12.20
CA ALA A 6 -8.49 -8.63 -13.39
C ALA A 6 -7.35 -7.68 -13.81
N ALA A 7 -7.54 -6.36 -13.67
CA ALA A 7 -6.48 -5.40 -13.94
C ALA A 7 -5.29 -5.52 -12.96
N VAL A 8 -5.57 -5.73 -11.67
CA VAL A 8 -4.51 -5.96 -10.66
C VAL A 8 -3.74 -7.25 -10.96
N GLU A 9 -4.44 -8.34 -11.28
CA GLU A 9 -3.80 -9.62 -11.62
C GLU A 9 -2.96 -9.52 -12.89
N SER A 10 -3.46 -8.82 -13.91
CA SER A 10 -2.71 -8.58 -15.15
C SER A 10 -1.42 -7.80 -14.91
N VAL A 11 -1.45 -6.75 -14.10
CA VAL A 11 -0.24 -5.98 -13.76
C VAL A 11 0.72 -6.83 -12.94
N ALA A 12 0.21 -7.54 -11.91
CA ALA A 12 1.03 -8.41 -11.08
C ALA A 12 1.76 -9.48 -11.90
N GLY A 13 1.09 -10.11 -12.88
CA GLY A 13 1.70 -11.06 -13.80
C GLY A 13 2.72 -10.40 -14.73
N ALA A 14 2.39 -9.25 -15.33
CA ALA A 14 3.27 -8.54 -16.25
C ALA A 14 4.54 -8.00 -15.57
N THR A 15 4.50 -7.78 -14.25
CA THR A 15 5.64 -7.28 -13.47
C THR A 15 6.16 -8.31 -12.47
N ALA A 16 5.93 -9.61 -12.69
CA ALA A 16 6.25 -10.65 -11.72
C ALA A 16 7.74 -10.68 -11.32
N ASP A 17 8.65 -10.40 -12.25
CA ASP A 17 10.10 -10.37 -12.00
C ASP A 17 10.58 -9.03 -11.39
N ASN A 18 9.71 -8.02 -11.30
CA ASN A 18 10.07 -6.70 -10.80
C ASN A 18 9.99 -6.64 -9.26
N THR A 19 10.76 -5.73 -8.68
CA THR A 19 10.55 -5.29 -7.29
C THR A 19 9.80 -3.96 -7.29
N SER A 20 8.63 -3.90 -6.65
CA SER A 20 7.85 -2.66 -6.55
C SER A 20 8.61 -1.55 -5.82
N SER A 21 8.37 -0.28 -6.19
CA SER A 21 9.05 0.89 -5.59
C SER A 21 8.99 0.89 -4.07
N MET A 22 7.80 0.68 -3.50
CA MET A 22 7.61 0.62 -2.04
C MET A 22 8.40 -0.52 -1.39
N ARG A 23 8.55 -1.68 -2.07
CA ARG A 23 9.42 -2.76 -1.57
C ARG A 23 10.90 -2.37 -1.64
N GLN A 24 11.32 -1.64 -2.68
CA GLN A 24 12.69 -1.09 -2.76
C GLN A 24 12.98 -0.11 -1.63
N ASP A 25 12.01 0.74 -1.25
CA ASP A 25 12.16 1.66 -0.11
C ASP A 25 12.31 0.91 1.21
N VAL A 26 11.49 -0.13 1.43
CA VAL A 26 11.62 -0.99 2.60
C VAL A 26 13.00 -1.65 2.68
N LEU A 27 13.48 -2.20 1.57
CA LEU A 27 14.80 -2.84 1.50
C LEU A 27 15.95 -1.84 1.71
N ALA A 28 15.78 -0.61 1.24
CA ALA A 28 16.76 0.45 1.38
C ALA A 28 16.65 1.23 2.71
N GLY A 29 15.68 0.91 3.57
CA GLY A 29 15.45 1.62 4.82
C GLY A 29 15.05 3.09 4.61
N ARG A 30 14.31 3.38 3.54
CA ARG A 30 13.78 4.73 3.25
C ARG A 30 12.31 4.84 3.63
N ARG A 31 11.86 6.07 3.85
CA ARG A 31 10.44 6.37 4.00
C ARG A 31 9.68 5.93 2.74
N THR A 32 8.50 5.36 2.93
CA THR A 32 7.67 4.82 1.84
C THR A 32 6.59 5.81 1.41
N GLU A 33 5.91 5.51 0.30
CA GLU A 33 4.72 6.23 -0.16
C GLU A 33 3.42 5.77 0.54
N VAL A 34 3.49 5.09 1.70
CA VAL A 34 2.33 4.50 2.38
C VAL A 34 1.21 5.52 2.66
N ASP A 35 1.55 6.76 2.99
CA ASP A 35 0.54 7.80 3.22
C ASP A 35 -0.13 8.28 1.93
N ALA A 36 0.65 8.38 0.84
CA ALA A 36 0.13 8.83 -0.45
C ALA A 36 -0.82 7.80 -1.07
N ILE A 37 -0.52 6.51 -0.91
CA ILE A 37 -1.32 5.42 -1.50
C ILE A 37 -2.35 4.89 -0.49
N GLY A 38 -1.88 4.28 0.59
CA GLY A 38 -2.75 3.67 1.60
C GLY A 38 -3.54 4.72 2.37
N GLY A 39 -2.88 5.81 2.78
CA GLY A 39 -3.54 6.92 3.47
C GLY A 39 -4.66 7.55 2.65
N TYR A 40 -4.45 7.76 1.34
CA TYR A 40 -5.49 8.25 0.44
C TYR A 40 -6.70 7.31 0.35
N VAL A 41 -6.48 6.00 0.25
CA VAL A 41 -7.58 5.01 0.27
C VAL A 41 -8.39 5.10 1.56
N LEU A 42 -7.73 5.24 2.72
CA LEU A 42 -8.42 5.35 4.01
C LEU A 42 -9.24 6.64 4.13
N GLU A 43 -8.68 7.76 3.68
CA GLU A 43 -9.41 9.03 3.61
C GLU A 43 -10.67 8.90 2.73
N ARG A 44 -10.51 8.24 1.57
CA ARG A 44 -11.59 7.99 0.63
C ARG A 44 -12.67 7.07 1.15
N ALA A 45 -12.29 6.01 1.84
CA ALA A 45 -13.23 5.12 2.49
C ALA A 45 -14.04 5.86 3.56
N ARG A 46 -13.38 6.66 4.41
CA ARG A 46 -14.02 7.45 5.46
C ARG A 46 -15.07 8.42 4.91
N GLU A 47 -14.74 9.16 3.86
CA GLU A 47 -15.67 10.12 3.26
C GLU A 47 -16.91 9.47 2.61
N HIS A 48 -16.80 8.24 2.16
CA HIS A 48 -17.92 7.49 1.59
C HIS A 48 -18.61 6.55 2.61
N GLY A 49 -18.18 6.55 3.88
CA GLY A 49 -18.72 5.67 4.91
C GLY A 49 -18.47 4.18 4.64
N LEU A 50 -17.36 3.84 3.98
CA LEU A 50 -16.98 2.47 3.63
C LEU A 50 -15.96 1.92 4.63
N GLU A 51 -16.10 0.65 4.98
CA GLU A 51 -15.11 -0.09 5.76
C GLU A 51 -14.09 -0.78 4.83
N VAL A 52 -12.80 -0.57 5.09
CA VAL A 52 -11.69 -1.13 4.31
C VAL A 52 -10.63 -1.80 5.21
N PRO A 53 -11.03 -2.78 6.05
CA PRO A 53 -10.19 -3.30 7.15
C PRO A 53 -8.83 -3.85 6.70
N VAL A 54 -8.76 -4.42 5.50
CA VAL A 54 -7.50 -4.94 4.92
C VAL A 54 -6.54 -3.80 4.57
N ASN A 55 -7.01 -2.76 3.86
CA ASN A 55 -6.19 -1.60 3.52
C ASN A 55 -5.75 -0.85 4.78
N GLU A 56 -6.63 -0.75 5.77
CA GLU A 56 -6.30 -0.12 7.05
C GLU A 56 -5.19 -0.86 7.78
N THR A 57 -5.30 -2.19 7.87
CA THR A 57 -4.28 -3.03 8.50
C THR A 57 -2.93 -2.89 7.78
N MET A 58 -2.91 -3.02 6.45
CA MET A 58 -1.68 -2.91 5.65
C MET A 58 -1.02 -1.54 5.79
N THR A 59 -1.81 -0.46 5.74
CA THR A 59 -1.33 0.92 5.93
C THR A 59 -0.73 1.09 7.33
N ARG A 60 -1.41 0.61 8.37
CA ARG A 60 -0.93 0.71 9.77
C ARG A 60 0.36 -0.07 10.00
N LEU A 61 0.49 -1.27 9.42
CA LEU A 61 1.70 -2.09 9.55
C LEU A 61 2.93 -1.39 8.93
N LEU A 62 2.78 -0.79 7.75
CA LEU A 62 3.85 -0.03 7.11
C LEU A 62 4.21 1.24 7.91
N ARG A 63 3.22 1.98 8.43
CA ARG A 63 3.46 3.12 9.33
C ARG A 63 4.20 2.73 10.60
N ALA A 64 3.83 1.59 11.20
CA ALA A 64 4.49 1.06 12.38
C ALA A 64 5.94 0.64 12.07
N TRP A 65 6.16 0.03 10.91
CA TRP A 65 7.50 -0.28 10.41
C TRP A 65 8.35 0.99 10.24
N GLU A 66 7.81 2.04 9.61
CA GLU A 66 8.51 3.33 9.45
C GLU A 66 8.89 3.94 10.81
N ALA A 67 7.95 3.95 11.77
CA ALA A 67 8.19 4.47 13.11
C ALA A 67 9.27 3.66 13.85
N GLY A 68 9.23 2.33 13.76
CA GLY A 68 10.25 1.45 14.35
C GLY A 68 11.64 1.60 13.71
N ARG A 69 11.73 2.24 12.54
CA ARG A 69 12.98 2.56 11.83
C ARG A 69 13.40 4.03 11.98
N GLY A 70 12.60 4.86 12.64
CA GLY A 70 12.86 6.31 12.75
C GLY A 70 12.72 7.08 11.42
N LEU A 71 11.91 6.56 10.48
CA LEU A 71 11.70 7.15 9.15
C LEU A 71 10.47 8.06 9.09
N ARG A 72 9.69 8.06 10.17
CA ARG A 72 8.47 8.84 10.38
C ARG A 72 8.58 9.60 11.69
#